data_AF-A0A6L3X8E8-F1
#
_entry.id   AF-A0A6L3X8E8-F1
#
_cell.length_a   1.000
_cell.length_b   1.000
_cell.length_c   1.000
_cell.angle_alpha   90.00
_cell.angle_beta   90.00
_cell.angle_gamma   90.00
#
_symmetry.space_group_name_H-M   'P 1'
#
loop_
_entity.id
_entity.type
_entity.pdbx_description
1 polymer ?
#
loop_
_entity_poly.entity_id
_entity_poly.type
_entity_poly.pdbx_seq_one_letter_code
_entity_poly.pdbx_strand_id
1 'polypeptide(L)'
;MIWKRHLTLEELNATSLNTMVGHLGIVYTRLGDDTLEAEMPVDARTHQPFGLLHGGASAALAETLGSMAGFLMTRDGQNVVGTELNAT
;
A
#
# COMPACT_ATOMS: atom_id res chain seq x y z
N MET A 1 13.33 -12.82 -8.16
CA MET A 1 12.40 -11.68 -8.12
C MET A 1 11.14 -12.00 -8.90
N ILE A 2 9.97 -11.84 -8.27
CA ILE A 2 8.65 -12.03 -8.93
C ILE A 2 8.19 -10.77 -9.69
N TRP A 3 8.83 -9.64 -9.43
CA TRP A 3 8.53 -8.35 -10.04
C TRP A 3 8.92 -8.30 -11.51
N LYS A 4 8.08 -7.69 -12.33
CA LYS A 4 8.33 -7.43 -13.75
C LYS A 4 8.64 -5.95 -14.02
N ARG A 5 8.22 -5.06 -13.11
CA ARG A 5 8.59 -3.65 -13.06
C ARG A 5 9.68 -3.45 -12.02
N HIS A 6 10.61 -2.55 -12.30
CA HIS A 6 11.73 -2.25 -11.42
C HIS A 6 11.57 -0.80 -10.95
N LEU A 7 11.20 -0.65 -9.69
CA LEU A 7 11.12 0.64 -9.00
C LEU A 7 12.01 0.56 -7.76
N THR A 8 12.67 1.66 -7.45
CA THR A 8 13.31 1.87 -6.15
C THR A 8 12.26 2.16 -5.08
N LEU A 9 12.65 2.02 -3.81
CA LEU A 9 11.78 2.36 -2.68
C LEU A 9 11.41 3.87 -2.67
N GLU A 10 12.32 4.72 -3.14
CA GLU A 10 12.07 6.16 -3.30
C GLU A 10 11.00 6.43 -4.35
N GLU A 11 11.12 5.82 -5.54
CA GLU A 11 10.11 5.94 -6.59
C GLU A 11 8.75 5.39 -6.17
N LEU A 12 8.72 4.27 -5.42
CA LEU A 12 7.49 3.74 -4.83
C LEU A 12 6.82 4.75 -3.90
N ASN A 13 7.57 5.33 -2.97
CA ASN A 13 7.03 6.32 -2.04
C ASN A 13 6.62 7.62 -2.75
N ALA A 14 7.29 8.00 -3.84
CA ALA A 14 6.90 9.16 -4.66
C ALA A 14 5.50 8.99 -5.28
N THR A 15 5.05 7.76 -5.55
CA THR A 15 3.68 7.50 -6.05
C THR A 15 2.59 7.85 -5.04
N SER A 16 2.93 7.97 -3.75
CA SER A 16 1.99 8.22 -2.66
C SER A 16 1.68 9.71 -2.46
N LEU A 17 2.45 10.61 -3.07
CA LEU A 17 2.29 12.05 -2.92
C LEU A 17 0.91 12.51 -3.41
N ASN A 18 0.21 13.30 -2.59
CA ASN A 18 -1.14 13.82 -2.87
C ASN A 18 -2.20 12.71 -3.12
N THR A 19 -2.05 11.56 -2.46
CA THR A 19 -3.03 10.45 -2.50
C THR A 19 -3.53 10.11 -1.09
N MET A 20 -4.48 9.18 -1.00
CA MET A 20 -4.90 8.60 0.28
C MET A 20 -3.74 7.94 1.03
N VAL A 21 -2.79 7.32 0.31
CA VAL A 21 -1.61 6.65 0.89
C VAL A 21 -0.79 7.65 1.70
N GLY A 22 -0.44 8.78 1.08
CA GLY A 22 0.26 9.88 1.77
C GLY A 22 -0.58 10.52 2.89
N HIS A 23 -1.90 10.66 2.70
CA HIS A 23 -2.79 11.21 3.72
C HIS A 23 -2.80 10.37 5.00
N LEU A 24 -2.88 9.04 4.87
CA LEU A 24 -2.85 8.10 6.00
C LEU A 24 -1.44 7.91 6.59
N GLY A 25 -0.41 8.51 5.98
CA GLY A 25 0.98 8.37 6.42
C GLY A 25 1.56 6.98 6.15
N ILE A 26 1.06 6.26 5.15
CA ILE A 26 1.60 4.98 4.74
C ILE A 26 2.95 5.21 4.05
N VAL A 27 3.96 4.44 4.42
CA VAL A 27 5.31 4.51 3.84
C VAL A 27 5.77 3.11 3.49
N TYR A 28 6.18 2.87 2.23
CA TYR A 28 6.83 1.62 1.84
C TYR A 28 8.21 1.55 2.49
N THR A 29 8.49 0.46 3.22
CA THR A 29 9.71 0.29 4.02
C THR A 29 10.66 -0.75 3.46
N ARG A 30 10.15 -1.73 2.70
CA ARG A 30 10.98 -2.77 2.07
C ARG A 30 10.36 -3.31 0.78
N LEU A 31 11.17 -3.43 -0.27
CA LEU A 31 10.88 -4.22 -1.47
C LEU A 31 11.88 -5.37 -1.52
N GLY A 32 11.44 -6.56 -1.10
CA GLY A 32 12.22 -7.81 -1.16
C GLY A 32 12.10 -8.48 -2.53
N ASP A 33 12.60 -9.72 -2.66
CA ASP A 33 12.54 -10.44 -3.93
C ASP A 33 11.12 -10.92 -4.30
N ASP A 34 10.29 -11.14 -3.29
CA ASP A 34 8.92 -11.68 -3.35
C ASP A 34 7.96 -11.05 -2.32
N THR A 35 8.41 -10.04 -1.59
CA THR A 35 7.68 -9.35 -0.52
C THR A 35 7.70 -7.84 -0.70
N LEU A 36 6.59 -7.18 -0.34
CA LEU A 36 6.48 -5.72 -0.26
C LEU A 36 5.93 -5.37 1.12
N GLU A 37 6.57 -4.44 1.81
CA GLU A 37 6.22 -4.03 3.16
C GLU A 37 6.03 -2.51 3.24
N ALA A 38 5.11 -2.10 4.10
CA ALA A 38 4.84 -0.72 4.42
C ALA A 38 4.39 -0.60 5.88
N GLU A 39 4.60 0.59 6.45
CA GLU A 39 4.12 0.96 7.79
C GLU A 39 3.05 2.04 7.69
N MET A 40 2.13 2.06 8.65
CA MET A 40 1.09 3.07 8.79
C MET A 40 0.96 3.46 10.26
N PRO A 41 0.98 4.76 10.61
CA PRO A 41 0.83 5.20 11.99
C PRO A 41 -0.59 4.94 12.52
N VAL A 42 -0.71 4.74 13.83
CA VAL A 42 -1.99 4.73 14.56
C VAL A 42 -2.15 6.06 15.30
N ASP A 43 -2.86 7.01 14.67
CA ASP A 43 -3.08 8.35 15.21
C ASP A 43 -4.45 8.91 14.80
N ALA A 44 -4.66 10.22 14.94
CA ALA A 44 -5.90 10.93 14.59
C ALA A 44 -6.45 10.64 13.18
N ARG A 45 -5.60 10.18 12.26
CA ARG A 45 -5.96 9.85 10.88
C ARG A 45 -6.49 8.42 10.72
N THR A 46 -6.14 7.51 11.63
CA THR A 46 -6.27 6.05 11.43
C THR A 46 -6.90 5.32 12.61
N HIS A 47 -7.13 5.98 13.74
CA HIS A 47 -7.89 5.40 14.86
C HIS A 47 -9.41 5.66 14.74
N GLN A 48 -10.20 4.73 15.24
CA GLN A 48 -11.65 4.87 15.34
C GLN A 48 -12.05 5.68 16.60
N PRO A 49 -13.32 6.10 16.76
CA PRO A 49 -13.75 6.96 17.88
C PRO A 49 -13.45 6.45 19.29
N PHE A 50 -13.17 5.16 19.46
CA PHE A 50 -12.79 4.54 20.73
C PHE A 50 -11.26 4.45 20.95
N GLY A 51 -10.45 5.10 20.11
CA GLY A 51 -8.99 5.18 20.26
C GLY A 51 -8.22 3.96 19.77
N LEU A 52 -8.89 2.96 19.18
CA LEU A 52 -8.27 1.77 18.59
C LEU A 52 -7.99 2.00 17.10
N LEU A 53 -7.09 1.22 16.50
CA LEU A 53 -6.91 1.21 15.04
C LEU A 53 -8.25 0.93 14.34
N HIS A 54 -8.59 1.76 13.35
CA HIS A 54 -9.81 1.61 12.56
C HIS A 54 -9.64 0.44 11.58
N GLY A 55 -10.62 -0.48 11.52
CA GLY A 55 -10.56 -1.64 10.61
C GLY A 55 -10.40 -1.25 9.14
N GLY A 56 -11.11 -0.20 8.71
CA GLY A 56 -10.94 0.40 7.38
C GLY A 56 -9.55 0.99 7.09
N ALA A 57 -8.78 1.40 8.11
CA ALA A 57 -7.40 1.84 7.92
C ALA A 57 -6.49 0.63 7.66
N SER A 58 -6.69 -0.48 8.37
CA SER A 58 -6.02 -1.76 8.08
C SER A 58 -6.35 -2.25 6.67
N ALA A 59 -7.62 -2.17 6.26
CA ALA A 59 -8.06 -2.51 4.92
C ALA A 59 -7.38 -1.63 3.85
N ALA A 60 -7.29 -0.32 4.09
CA ALA A 60 -6.59 0.61 3.20
C ALA A 60 -5.10 0.30 3.05
N LEU A 61 -4.41 -0.05 4.14
CA LEU A 61 -3.01 -0.50 4.09
C LEU A 61 -2.86 -1.80 3.28
N ALA A 62 -3.73 -2.78 3.54
CA ALA A 62 -3.71 -4.05 2.82
C ALA A 62 -3.95 -3.87 1.31
N GLU A 63 -4.97 -3.10 0.94
CA GLU A 63 -5.29 -2.81 -0.47
C GLU A 63 -4.17 -2.04 -1.16
N THR A 64 -3.53 -1.09 -0.46
CA THR A 64 -2.39 -0.32 -0.97
C THR A 64 -1.21 -1.23 -1.32
N LEU A 65 -0.85 -2.15 -0.41
CA LEU A 65 0.23 -3.12 -0.63
C LEU A 65 -0.12 -4.12 -1.73
N GLY A 66 -1.34 -4.69 -1.68
CA GLY A 66 -1.80 -5.68 -2.65
C GLY A 66 -1.87 -5.13 -4.07
N SER A 67 -2.48 -3.94 -4.24
CA SER A 67 -2.58 -3.28 -5.54
C SER A 67 -1.20 -2.94 -6.12
N MET A 68 -0.29 -2.40 -5.31
CA MET A 68 1.06 -2.07 -5.79
C MET A 68 1.90 -3.30 -6.10
N ALA A 69 1.84 -4.35 -5.28
CA ALA A 69 2.51 -5.62 -5.58
C ALA A 69 1.96 -6.23 -6.87
N GLY A 70 0.63 -6.22 -7.05
CA GLY A 70 -0.03 -6.63 -8.30
C GLY A 70 0.49 -5.86 -9.50
N PHE A 71 0.51 -4.52 -9.41
CA PHE A 71 1.03 -3.65 -10.46
C PHE A 71 2.50 -3.95 -10.79
N LEU A 72 3.36 -4.15 -9.79
CA LEU A 72 4.78 -4.50 -9.99
C LEU A 72 4.98 -5.83 -10.73
N MET A 73 4.02 -6.76 -10.66
CA MET A 73 4.03 -8.03 -11.40
C MET A 73 3.47 -7.94 -12.82
N THR A 74 3.04 -6.76 -13.28
CA THR A 74 2.55 -6.52 -14.66
C THR A 74 3.65 -6.00 -15.59
N ARG A 75 3.38 -5.98 -16.90
CA ARG A 75 4.26 -5.37 -17.92
C ARG A 75 3.71 -4.03 -18.41
N ASP A 76 4.50 -3.31 -19.18
CA ASP A 76 4.07 -2.05 -19.79
C ASP A 76 2.78 -2.21 -20.60
N GLY A 77 1.89 -1.23 -20.49
CA GLY A 77 0.55 -1.26 -21.07
C GLY A 77 -0.50 -2.06 -20.28
N GLN A 78 -0.11 -2.74 -19.19
CA GLN A 78 -1.03 -3.44 -18.29
C GLN A 78 -1.25 -2.66 -16.99
N ASN A 79 -2.45 -2.81 -16.41
CA ASN A 79 -2.83 -2.25 -15.12
C ASN A 79 -3.56 -3.29 -14.28
N VAL A 80 -3.67 -3.01 -12.97
CA VAL A 80 -4.40 -3.82 -12.00
C VAL A 80 -5.45 -2.94 -11.34
N VAL A 81 -6.60 -3.52 -11.03
CA VAL A 81 -7.66 -2.90 -10.23
C VAL A 81 -8.08 -3.90 -9.16
N GLY A 82 -8.25 -3.42 -7.92
CA GLY A 82 -8.80 -4.21 -6.84
C GLY A 82 -10.24 -4.63 -7.16
N THR A 83 -10.55 -5.91 -6.93
CA THR A 83 -11.90 -6.45 -7.22
C THR A 83 -12.64 -6.86 -5.96
N GLU A 84 -11.92 -7.41 -4.98
CA GLU A 84 -12.46 -7.88 -3.72
C GLU A 84 -11.36 -7.78 -2.66
N LEU A 85 -11.75 -7.37 -1.46
CA LEU A 85 -10.90 -7.31 -0.28
C LEU A 85 -11.72 -7.76 0.92
N ASN A 86 -11.27 -8.83 1.56
CA ASN A 86 -11.77 -9.23 2.86
C ASN A 86 -10.85 -8.69 3.96
N ALA A 87 -11.40 -7.85 4.82
CA ALA A 87 -10.72 -7.34 5.99
C ALA A 87 -11.74 -7.21 7.13
N THR A 88 -11.32 -7.62 8.32
CA THR A 88 -12.05 -7.64 9.60
C THR A 88 -13.25 -8.59 9.70
#